data_AF-A0A0E0CAH5-F1
#
_entry.id   AF-A0A0E0CAH5-F1
#
_cell.length_a   1.000
_cell.length_b   1.000
_cell.length_c   1.000
_cell.angle_alpha   90.00
_cell.angle_beta   90.00
_cell.angle_gamma   90.00
#
_symmetry.space_group_name_H-M   'P 1'
#
loop_
_entity.id
_entity.type
_entity.pdbx_description
1 polymer ?
#
loop_
_entity_poly.entity_id
_entity_poly.type
_entity_poly.pdbx_seq_one_letter_code
_entity_poly.pdbx_strand_id
1 'polypeptide(L)'
;METALTFTMIGVSTVAASTSTTITSTSQATSSAVQASSTGPTTTAITPVASQAPKLPSEIVGKNVEQIIRDWNNELQDRTAKFRKHATAISEWDRRILQNRNVLIRLEAEVAKVVETQTSLERQLELIETHQKEVDKALQSMEEEAERVFQDERLLLREDEAASARDTMFEQSETVENELQHMTEQVKSIIQTLNATQGAEFETADSMTPFDVAVRILDNQLRSLMWIDEKANEFSSRIQRLPNNSAAAERDSGMPRFWLS
;
A
#
# COMPACT_ATOMS: atom_id res chain seq x y z
N MET A 1 16.21 43.09 29.51
CA MET A 1 16.20 42.78 28.06
C MET A 1 16.49 41.30 27.94
N GLU A 2 15.45 40.48 28.11
CA GLU A 2 15.50 39.04 27.84
C GLU A 2 14.96 38.84 26.42
N THR A 3 15.73 38.19 25.56
CA THR A 3 15.28 37.76 24.24
C THR A 3 15.05 36.26 24.29
N ALA A 4 13.78 35.89 24.18
CA ALA A 4 13.29 34.52 24.09
C ALA A 4 13.78 33.83 22.82
N LEU A 5 14.31 32.61 22.96
CA LEU A 5 14.53 31.69 21.84
C LEU A 5 13.27 30.85 21.66
N THR A 6 12.52 31.13 20.61
CA THR A 6 11.39 30.32 20.14
C THR A 6 11.90 29.06 19.46
N PHE A 7 11.54 27.90 20.02
CA PHE A 7 11.81 26.59 19.45
C PHE A 7 10.66 26.22 18.49
N THR A 8 10.94 26.14 17.19
CA THR A 8 9.96 25.70 16.19
C THR A 8 10.00 24.17 16.09
N MET A 9 8.97 23.52 16.61
CA MET A 9 8.72 22.08 16.44
C MET A 9 8.23 21.83 15.01
N ILE A 10 8.97 21.02 14.24
CA ILE A 10 8.48 20.46 12.97
C ILE A 10 7.52 19.33 13.32
N GLY A 11 6.23 19.65 13.35
CA GLY A 11 5.17 18.66 13.43
C GLY A 11 5.05 17.90 12.11
N VAL A 12 5.33 16.60 12.12
CA VAL A 12 4.85 15.69 11.07
C VAL A 12 3.35 15.51 11.29
N SER A 13 2.55 16.30 10.58
CA SER A 13 1.13 16.00 10.40
C SER A 13 0.99 14.88 9.38
N THR A 14 0.82 13.65 9.87
CA THR A 14 0.27 12.55 9.06
C THR A 14 -1.20 12.83 8.80
N VAL A 15 -1.50 13.43 7.66
CA VAL A 15 -2.86 13.49 7.11
C VAL A 15 -3.24 12.08 6.67
N ALA A 16 -4.03 11.39 7.48
CA ALA A 16 -4.71 10.19 7.07
C ALA A 16 -5.77 10.54 6.01
N ALA A 17 -5.44 10.33 4.74
CA ALA A 17 -6.40 10.42 3.65
C ALA A 17 -7.45 9.31 3.82
N SER A 18 -8.59 9.69 4.39
CA SER A 18 -9.78 8.85 4.41
C SER A 18 -10.38 8.83 3.01
N THR A 19 -10.06 7.81 2.22
CA THR A 19 -10.75 7.53 0.97
C THR A 19 -12.15 6.99 1.27
N SER A 20 -13.10 7.91 1.45
CA SER A 20 -14.52 7.58 1.46
C SER A 20 -14.95 7.26 0.02
N THR A 21 -15.01 5.97 -0.30
CA THR A 21 -15.62 5.48 -1.53
C THR A 21 -17.13 5.67 -1.44
N THR A 22 -17.62 6.72 -2.09
CA THR A 22 -19.05 6.96 -2.28
C THR A 22 -19.59 5.93 -3.26
N ILE A 23 -20.23 4.88 -2.74
CA ILE A 23 -21.04 3.94 -3.52
C ILE A 23 -22.37 4.61 -3.87
N THR A 24 -22.48 5.15 -5.08
CA THR A 24 -23.77 5.53 -5.68
C THR A 24 -24.57 4.28 -6.00
N SER A 25 -25.43 3.87 -5.09
CA SER A 25 -26.51 2.90 -5.33
C SER A 25 -27.59 3.57 -6.19
N THR A 26 -27.62 3.24 -7.48
CA THR A 26 -28.74 3.62 -8.35
C THR A 26 -29.87 2.62 -8.10
N SER A 27 -30.67 2.91 -7.07
CA SER A 27 -31.92 2.21 -6.78
C SER A 27 -33.01 2.76 -7.70
N GLN A 28 -33.28 2.08 -8.81
CA GLN A 28 -34.43 2.39 -9.65
C GLN A 28 -35.70 1.87 -8.96
N ALA A 29 -36.34 2.74 -8.19
CA ALA A 29 -37.60 2.48 -7.53
C ALA A 29 -38.74 2.39 -8.56
N THR A 30 -39.46 1.28 -8.53
CA THR A 30 -40.78 1.11 -9.14
C THR A 30 -41.82 1.84 -8.30
N SER A 31 -42.37 2.94 -8.80
CA SER A 31 -43.46 3.66 -8.15
C SER A 31 -44.80 3.31 -8.81
N SER A 32 -45.53 2.39 -8.19
CA SER A 32 -46.99 2.29 -8.33
C SER A 32 -47.61 3.14 -7.23
N ALA A 33 -48.18 4.29 -7.59
CA ALA A 33 -48.90 5.15 -6.67
C ALA A 33 -50.32 4.59 -6.45
N VAL A 34 -50.60 4.16 -5.22
CA VAL A 34 -51.97 4.09 -4.67
C VAL A 34 -52.14 5.27 -3.74
N GLN A 35 -53.04 6.18 -4.10
CA GLN A 35 -53.47 7.28 -3.23
C GLN A 35 -54.99 7.24 -3.17
N ALA A 36 -55.53 6.90 -2.00
CA ALA A 36 -56.93 7.03 -1.68
C ALA A 36 -57.03 7.84 -0.39
N SER A 37 -57.47 9.09 -0.53
CA SER A 37 -57.83 9.95 0.59
C SER A 37 -59.32 9.79 0.91
N SER A 38 -59.60 9.85 2.21
CA SER A 38 -60.90 9.80 2.86
C SER A 38 -61.77 11.03 2.55
N THR A 39 -63.11 10.84 2.48
CA THR A 39 -64.14 11.54 3.29
C THR A 39 -65.57 11.26 2.80
N GLY A 40 -66.45 10.85 3.73
CA GLY A 40 -67.89 11.19 3.82
C GLY A 40 -68.92 10.48 2.93
N PRO A 41 -69.99 9.89 3.51
CA PRO A 41 -71.22 9.58 2.78
C PRO A 41 -72.27 10.68 2.98
N THR A 42 -72.89 11.16 1.91
CA THR A 42 -74.20 11.81 2.02
C THR A 42 -75.03 11.59 0.76
N THR A 43 -76.24 11.11 0.99
CA THR A 43 -77.28 10.72 0.05
C THR A 43 -77.90 11.93 -0.63
N THR A 44 -78.03 11.95 -1.97
CA THR A 44 -79.19 12.56 -2.66
C THR A 44 -79.27 12.13 -4.13
N ALA A 45 -80.49 12.15 -4.64
CA ALA A 45 -80.95 11.45 -5.83
C ALA A 45 -80.94 12.29 -7.13
N ILE A 46 -81.28 11.59 -8.23
CA ILE A 46 -81.90 12.02 -9.50
C ILE A 46 -81.04 12.78 -10.55
N THR A 47 -80.70 12.08 -11.65
CA THR A 47 -81.03 12.40 -13.07
C THR A 47 -80.15 11.55 -14.01
N PRO A 48 -80.67 10.96 -15.11
CA PRO A 48 -79.86 10.21 -16.06
C PRO A 48 -79.26 11.17 -17.07
N VAL A 49 -78.08 11.72 -16.77
CA VAL A 49 -77.22 12.30 -17.81
C VAL A 49 -76.39 11.15 -18.37
N ALA A 50 -76.48 10.96 -19.69
CA ALA A 50 -75.69 9.98 -20.41
C ALA A 50 -74.19 10.21 -20.13
N SER A 51 -73.63 9.41 -19.23
CA SER A 51 -72.21 9.33 -19.01
C SER A 51 -71.58 8.73 -20.26
N GLN A 52 -71.06 9.60 -21.14
CA GLN A 52 -69.97 9.21 -22.02
C GLN A 52 -68.79 8.87 -21.10
N ALA A 53 -68.69 7.60 -20.73
CA ALA A 53 -67.48 7.05 -20.15
C ALA A 53 -66.30 7.41 -21.08
N PRO A 54 -65.14 7.83 -20.55
CA PRO A 54 -63.94 7.98 -21.35
C PRO A 54 -63.69 6.63 -22.02
N LYS A 55 -63.92 6.54 -23.33
CA LYS A 55 -63.49 5.40 -24.12
C LYS A 55 -61.97 5.42 -24.05
N LEU A 56 -61.41 4.63 -23.14
CA LEU A 56 -60.10 4.02 -23.33
C LEU A 56 -60.05 3.60 -24.81
N PRO A 57 -58.98 3.90 -25.57
CA PRO A 57 -58.90 3.44 -26.95
C PRO A 57 -58.89 1.91 -26.93
N SER A 58 -60.09 1.32 -26.98
CA SER A 58 -60.27 -0.10 -27.08
C SER A 58 -59.82 -0.48 -28.47
N GLU A 59 -58.59 -0.96 -28.56
CA GLU A 59 -58.04 -1.68 -29.72
C GLU A 59 -58.86 -2.94 -30.11
N ILE A 60 -59.96 -3.17 -29.39
CA ILE A 60 -60.83 -4.32 -29.33
C ILE A 60 -62.18 -4.05 -30.05
N VAL A 61 -62.57 -2.78 -30.25
CA VAL A 61 -63.87 -2.45 -30.86
C VAL A 61 -63.71 -2.43 -32.39
N GLY A 62 -64.12 -3.52 -33.03
CA GLY A 62 -64.09 -3.69 -34.48
C GLY A 62 -63.22 -4.86 -34.99
N LYS A 63 -62.45 -5.50 -34.11
CA LYS A 63 -61.67 -6.71 -34.44
C LYS A 63 -62.48 -7.97 -34.07
N ASN A 64 -62.44 -8.99 -34.93
CA ASN A 64 -63.00 -10.32 -34.61
C ASN A 64 -62.24 -10.90 -33.39
N VAL A 65 -62.92 -11.65 -32.51
CA VAL A 65 -62.33 -12.33 -31.34
C VAL A 65 -61.05 -13.10 -31.72
N GLU A 66 -61.05 -13.72 -32.89
CA GLU A 66 -59.90 -14.44 -33.43
C GLU A 66 -58.67 -13.55 -33.69
N GLN A 67 -58.89 -12.29 -34.08
CA GLN A 67 -57.82 -11.33 -34.30
C GLN A 67 -57.23 -10.83 -32.98
N ILE A 68 -58.06 -10.66 -31.94
CA ILE A 68 -57.60 -10.30 -30.58
C ILE A 68 -56.77 -11.43 -29.98
N ILE A 69 -57.19 -12.68 -30.16
CA ILE A 69 -56.42 -13.86 -29.72
C ILE A 69 -55.07 -13.92 -30.43
N ARG A 70 -55.02 -13.63 -31.75
CA ARG A 70 -53.75 -13.54 -32.49
C ARG A 70 -52.84 -12.44 -31.97
N ASP A 71 -53.37 -11.25 -31.72
CA ASP A 71 -52.60 -10.11 -31.21
C ASP A 71 -52.02 -10.42 -29.82
N TRP A 72 -52.82 -10.99 -28.91
CA TRP A 72 -52.33 -11.42 -27.59
C TRP A 72 -51.30 -12.54 -27.67
N ASN A 73 -51.46 -13.50 -28.56
CA ASN A 73 -50.48 -14.57 -28.75
C ASN A 73 -49.14 -14.02 -29.28
N ASN A 74 -49.19 -13.09 -30.23
CA ASN A 74 -48.00 -12.41 -30.74
C ASN A 74 -47.31 -11.56 -29.67
N GLU A 75 -48.09 -10.80 -28.88
CA GLU A 75 -47.54 -10.01 -27.77
C GLU A 75 -46.94 -10.90 -26.69
N LEU A 76 -47.59 -12.01 -26.35
CA LEU A 76 -47.07 -12.99 -25.40
C LEU A 76 -45.76 -13.59 -25.90
N GLN A 77 -45.68 -13.94 -27.19
CA GLN A 77 -44.46 -14.50 -27.78
C GLN A 77 -43.31 -13.48 -27.77
N ASP A 78 -43.58 -12.21 -28.12
CA ASP A 78 -42.58 -11.13 -28.09
C ASP A 78 -42.11 -10.83 -26.66
N ARG A 79 -43.02 -10.70 -25.69
CA ARG A 79 -42.69 -10.51 -24.27
C ARG A 79 -41.90 -11.69 -23.72
N THR A 80 -42.25 -12.92 -24.09
CA THR A 80 -41.51 -14.12 -23.68
C THR A 80 -40.10 -14.13 -24.27
N ALA A 81 -39.93 -13.71 -25.52
CA ALA A 81 -38.61 -13.60 -26.14
C ALA A 81 -37.74 -12.53 -25.45
N LYS A 82 -38.31 -11.36 -25.14
CA LYS A 82 -37.63 -10.29 -24.38
C LYS A 82 -37.28 -10.74 -22.96
N PHE A 83 -38.20 -11.41 -22.26
CA PHE A 83 -37.96 -11.95 -20.92
C PHE A 83 -36.80 -12.93 -20.92
N ARG A 84 -36.72 -13.85 -21.90
CA ARG A 84 -35.57 -14.76 -22.03
C ARG A 84 -34.26 -14.01 -22.22
N LYS A 85 -34.23 -12.99 -23.09
CA LYS A 85 -33.04 -12.14 -23.28
C LYS A 85 -32.61 -11.44 -21.98
N HIS A 86 -33.56 -10.88 -21.24
CA HIS A 86 -33.28 -10.25 -19.95
C HIS A 86 -32.78 -11.27 -18.92
N ALA A 87 -33.38 -12.45 -18.83
CA ALA A 87 -32.93 -13.51 -17.94
C ALA A 87 -31.49 -13.94 -18.25
N THR A 88 -31.13 -14.06 -19.53
CA THR A 88 -29.74 -14.34 -19.95
C THR A 88 -28.80 -13.20 -19.54
N ALA A 89 -29.15 -11.94 -19.82
CA ALA A 89 -28.32 -10.80 -19.44
C ALA A 89 -28.12 -10.71 -17.91
N ILE A 90 -29.17 -10.93 -17.13
CA ILE A 90 -29.11 -10.97 -15.66
C ILE A 90 -28.19 -12.10 -15.21
N SER A 91 -28.28 -13.29 -15.81
CA SER A 91 -27.39 -14.42 -15.46
C SER A 91 -25.91 -14.11 -15.73
N GLU A 92 -25.61 -13.37 -16.81
CA GLU A 92 -24.24 -12.94 -17.09
C GLU A 92 -23.76 -11.87 -16.11
N TRP A 93 -24.63 -10.95 -15.71
CA TRP A 93 -24.33 -9.93 -14.71
C TRP A 93 -24.09 -10.57 -13.35
N ASP A 94 -24.91 -11.53 -12.94
CA ASP A 94 -24.72 -12.28 -11.69
C ASP A 94 -23.37 -13.02 -11.67
N ARG A 95 -23.00 -13.67 -12.78
CA ARG A 95 -21.68 -14.29 -12.93
C ARG A 95 -20.54 -13.29 -12.76
N ARG A 96 -20.65 -12.08 -13.33
CA ARG A 96 -19.63 -11.02 -13.17
C ARG A 96 -19.58 -10.50 -11.73
N ILE A 97 -20.72 -10.33 -11.07
CA ILE A 97 -20.79 -9.90 -9.66
C ILE A 97 -20.10 -10.94 -8.77
N LEU A 98 -20.35 -12.23 -8.97
CA LEU A 98 -19.69 -13.30 -8.21
C LEU A 98 -18.17 -13.31 -8.46
N GLN A 99 -17.72 -13.09 -9.69
CA GLN A 99 -16.29 -12.97 -10.00
C GLN A 99 -15.65 -11.77 -9.30
N ASN A 100 -16.28 -10.60 -9.36
CA ASN A 100 -15.80 -9.40 -8.68
C ASN A 100 -15.78 -9.57 -7.17
N ARG A 101 -16.80 -10.23 -6.59
CA ARG A 101 -16.81 -10.58 -5.17
C ARG A 101 -15.61 -11.45 -4.78
N ASN A 102 -15.28 -12.46 -5.59
CA ASN A 102 -14.11 -13.31 -5.32
C ASN A 102 -12.79 -12.55 -5.42
N VAL A 103 -12.68 -11.57 -6.33
CA VAL A 103 -11.53 -10.66 -6.38
C VAL A 103 -11.49 -9.77 -5.14
N LEU A 104 -12.62 -9.23 -4.72
CA LEU A 104 -12.71 -8.36 -3.54
C LEU A 104 -12.31 -9.08 -2.26
N ILE A 105 -12.75 -10.33 -2.07
CA ILE A 105 -12.36 -11.15 -0.91
C ILE A 105 -10.85 -11.42 -0.89
N ARG A 106 -10.24 -11.68 -2.06
CA ARG A 106 -8.78 -11.85 -2.15
C ARG A 106 -8.04 -10.55 -1.83
N LEU A 107 -8.52 -9.43 -2.35
CA LEU A 107 -7.96 -8.12 -2.06
C LEU A 107 -8.09 -7.78 -0.57
N GLU A 108 -9.22 -8.08 0.05
CA GLU A 108 -9.42 -7.91 1.50
C GLU A 108 -8.38 -8.71 2.30
N ALA A 109 -8.14 -9.97 1.94
CA ALA A 109 -7.12 -10.80 2.58
C ALA A 109 -5.70 -10.25 2.38
N GLU A 110 -5.37 -9.76 1.19
CA GLU A 110 -4.09 -9.11 0.91
C GLU A 110 -3.92 -7.82 1.71
N VAL A 111 -4.96 -6.99 1.79
CA VAL A 111 -4.96 -5.75 2.58
C VAL A 111 -4.77 -6.06 4.07
N ALA A 112 -5.46 -7.09 4.60
CA ALA A 112 -5.29 -7.51 5.99
C ALA A 112 -3.83 -7.92 6.26
N LYS A 113 -3.19 -8.67 5.34
CA LYS A 113 -1.77 -9.01 5.44
C LYS A 113 -0.88 -7.77 5.40
N VAL A 114 -1.16 -6.81 4.52
CA VAL A 114 -0.39 -5.55 4.44
C VAL A 114 -0.49 -4.79 5.75
N VAL A 115 -1.70 -4.67 6.34
CA VAL A 115 -1.92 -4.00 7.63
C VAL A 115 -1.14 -4.70 8.75
N GLU A 116 -1.14 -6.03 8.78
CA GLU A 116 -0.34 -6.79 9.75
C GLU A 116 1.16 -6.50 9.57
N THR A 117 1.68 -6.52 8.34
CA THR A 117 3.09 -6.19 8.07
C THR A 117 3.44 -4.75 8.43
N GLN A 118 2.54 -3.79 8.18
CA GLN A 118 2.72 -2.40 8.54
C GLN A 118 2.77 -2.24 10.07
N THR A 119 1.84 -2.88 10.79
CA THR A 119 1.82 -2.86 12.26
C THR A 119 3.09 -3.47 12.85
N SER A 120 3.61 -4.53 12.22
CA SER A 120 4.89 -5.14 12.59
C SER A 120 6.06 -4.18 12.36
N LEU A 121 6.11 -3.50 11.21
CA LEU A 121 7.14 -2.50 10.91
C LEU A 121 7.08 -1.32 11.88
N GLU A 122 5.88 -0.81 12.20
CA GLU A 122 5.69 0.26 13.19
C GLU A 122 6.26 -0.14 14.56
N ARG A 123 6.00 -1.37 15.01
CA ARG A 123 6.62 -1.92 16.23
C ARG A 123 8.14 -2.01 16.15
N GLN A 124 8.68 -2.45 15.02
CA GLN A 124 10.13 -2.52 14.83
C GLN A 124 10.78 -1.14 14.84
N LEU A 125 10.13 -0.14 14.24
CA LEU A 125 10.59 1.25 14.27
C LEU A 125 10.54 1.83 15.69
N GLU A 126 9.47 1.57 16.46
CA GLU A 126 9.37 1.98 17.86
C GLU A 126 10.47 1.34 18.73
N LEU A 127 10.78 0.06 18.48
CA LEU A 127 11.90 -0.63 19.14
C LEU A 127 13.24 0.02 18.81
N ILE A 128 13.49 0.31 17.52
CA ILE A 128 14.71 0.98 17.08
C ILE A 128 14.81 2.37 17.71
N GLU A 129 13.73 3.14 17.74
CA GLU A 129 13.70 4.46 18.37
C GLU A 129 14.01 4.37 19.86
N THR A 130 13.47 3.36 20.55
CA THR A 130 13.76 3.11 21.96
C THR A 130 15.23 2.75 22.17
N HIS A 131 15.78 1.85 21.36
CA HIS A 131 17.20 1.51 21.42
C HIS A 131 18.10 2.71 21.14
N GLN A 132 17.76 3.56 20.16
CA GLN A 132 18.49 4.80 19.88
C GLN A 132 18.51 5.72 21.10
N LYS A 133 17.35 5.96 21.74
CA LYS A 133 17.26 6.76 22.97
C LYS A 133 18.05 6.17 24.13
N GLU A 134 18.06 4.85 24.28
CA GLU A 134 18.83 4.17 25.32
C GLU A 134 20.34 4.30 25.09
N VAL A 135 20.79 4.13 23.84
CA VAL A 135 22.19 4.33 23.45
C VAL A 135 22.61 5.79 23.67
N ASP A 136 21.79 6.76 23.24
CA ASP A 136 22.07 8.19 23.46
C ASP A 136 22.22 8.51 24.94
N LYS A 137 21.33 7.96 25.78
CA LYS A 137 21.40 8.15 27.24
C LYS A 137 22.62 7.48 27.85
N ALA A 138 22.99 6.28 27.39
CA ALA A 138 24.19 5.59 27.84
C ALA A 138 25.46 6.36 27.45
N LEU A 139 25.52 6.89 26.22
CA LEU A 139 26.60 7.74 25.76
C LEU A 139 26.70 9.02 26.58
N GLN A 140 25.61 9.74 26.82
CA GLN A 140 25.61 10.93 27.70
C GLN A 140 26.14 10.62 29.10
N SER A 141 25.75 9.49 29.68
CA SER A 141 26.26 9.07 30.99
C SER A 141 27.75 8.73 30.96
N MET A 142 28.24 8.13 29.87
CA MET A 142 29.67 7.84 29.70
C MET A 142 30.47 9.13 29.46
N GLU A 143 29.94 10.06 28.68
CA GLU A 143 30.53 11.39 28.44
C GLU A 143 30.63 12.19 29.74
N GLU A 144 29.58 12.20 30.57
CA GLU A 144 29.60 12.88 31.87
C GLU A 144 30.64 12.26 32.82
N GLU A 145 30.74 10.92 32.85
CA GLU A 145 31.75 10.23 33.67
C GLU A 145 33.17 10.48 33.13
N ALA A 146 33.36 10.46 31.81
CA ALA A 146 34.63 10.76 31.18
C ALA A 146 35.07 12.21 31.44
N GLU A 147 34.17 13.18 31.32
CA GLU A 147 34.43 14.58 31.65
C GLU A 147 34.76 14.75 33.14
N ARG A 148 34.09 14.01 34.02
CA ARG A 148 34.40 14.01 35.46
C ARG A 148 35.81 13.49 35.74
N VAL A 149 36.19 12.36 35.15
CA VAL A 149 37.53 11.77 35.28
C VAL A 149 38.58 12.72 34.69
N PHE A 150 38.30 13.29 33.51
CA PHE A 150 39.18 14.27 32.88
C PHE A 150 39.38 15.48 33.79
N GLN A 151 38.33 16.05 34.38
CA GLN A 151 38.47 17.20 35.28
C GLN A 151 39.31 16.89 36.53
N ASP A 152 39.19 15.68 37.07
CA ASP A 152 39.97 15.21 38.23
C ASP A 152 41.46 15.03 37.87
N GLU A 153 41.74 14.39 36.73
CA GLU A 153 43.10 14.13 36.25
C GLU A 153 43.77 15.34 35.57
N ARG A 154 42.99 16.32 35.07
CA ARG A 154 43.47 17.51 34.36
C ARG A 154 44.45 18.35 35.19
N LEU A 155 44.30 18.34 36.52
CA LEU A 155 45.27 19.01 37.41
C LEU A 155 46.63 18.29 37.47
N LEU A 156 46.65 16.97 37.28
CA LEU A 156 47.87 16.15 37.28
C LEU A 156 48.54 16.10 35.90
N LEU A 157 47.76 16.12 34.81
CA LEU A 157 48.24 15.98 33.43
C LEU A 157 48.76 17.28 32.81
N ARG A 158 48.42 18.45 33.37
CA ARG A 158 48.82 19.77 32.84
C ARG A 158 50.34 19.98 32.77
N GLU A 159 51.12 19.20 33.51
CA GLU A 159 52.58 19.29 33.51
C GLU A 159 53.27 18.32 32.54
N ASP A 160 52.52 17.42 31.87
CA ASP A 160 53.07 16.43 30.93
C ASP A 160 52.96 16.88 29.45
N GLU A 161 54.09 17.27 28.87
CA GLU A 161 54.20 17.68 27.46
C GLU A 161 53.89 16.54 26.47
N ALA A 162 54.10 15.27 26.86
CA ALA A 162 53.78 14.11 26.03
C ALA A 162 52.28 13.83 25.94
N ALA A 163 51.52 14.13 27.01
CA ALA A 163 50.06 14.08 26.99
C ALA A 163 49.50 15.15 26.04
N SER A 164 49.99 16.39 26.13
CA SER A 164 49.56 17.49 25.24
C SER A 164 49.81 17.19 23.75
N ALA A 165 50.95 16.60 23.39
CA ALA A 165 51.23 16.23 22.01
C ALA A 165 50.26 15.14 21.48
N ARG A 166 49.84 14.19 22.33
CA ARG A 166 48.84 13.18 21.95
C ARG A 166 47.45 13.78 21.74
N ASP A 167 47.03 14.70 22.61
CA ASP A 167 45.72 15.37 22.47
C ASP A 167 45.62 16.11 21.14
N THR A 168 46.67 16.85 20.74
CA THR A 168 46.68 17.55 19.45
C THR A 168 46.62 16.60 18.24
N MET A 169 47.13 15.37 18.36
CA MET A 169 47.05 14.37 17.30
C MET A 169 45.63 13.79 17.19
N PHE A 170 44.96 13.54 18.32
CA PHE A 170 43.57 13.07 18.33
C PHE A 170 42.60 14.13 17.82
N GLU A 171 42.79 15.40 18.18
CA GLU A 171 42.00 16.52 17.66
C GLU A 171 42.13 16.65 16.12
N GLN A 172 43.35 16.46 15.60
CA GLN A 172 43.57 16.40 14.15
C GLN A 172 42.87 15.19 13.51
N SER A 173 42.88 14.03 14.16
CA SER A 173 42.19 12.83 13.68
C SER A 173 40.66 13.03 13.66
N GLU A 174 40.10 13.64 14.69
CA GLU A 174 38.66 13.98 14.77
C GLU A 174 38.26 14.96 13.66
N THR A 175 39.12 15.95 13.37
CA THR A 175 38.90 16.89 12.26
C THR A 175 38.83 16.17 10.91
N VAL A 176 39.73 15.22 10.66
CA VAL A 176 39.74 14.41 9.43
C VAL A 176 38.50 13.51 9.35
N GLU A 177 38.08 12.90 10.46
CA GLU A 177 36.87 12.08 10.50
C GLU A 177 35.60 12.91 10.20
N ASN A 178 35.48 14.09 10.79
CA ASN A 178 34.39 15.02 10.50
C ASN A 178 34.38 15.46 9.02
N GLU A 179 35.56 15.71 8.43
CA GLU A 179 35.67 16.02 7.01
C GLU A 179 35.22 14.84 6.13
N LEU A 180 35.60 13.60 6.47
CA LEU A 180 35.18 12.40 5.76
C LEU A 180 33.66 12.12 5.90
N GLN A 181 33.09 12.36 7.08
CA GLN A 181 31.65 12.25 7.29
C GLN A 181 30.90 13.30 6.47
N HIS A 182 31.36 14.56 6.49
CA HIS A 182 30.79 15.62 5.67
C HIS A 182 30.89 15.28 4.18
N MET A 183 32.03 14.77 3.71
CA MET A 183 32.15 14.29 2.33
C MET A 183 31.18 13.14 2.03
N THR A 184 30.96 12.22 2.97
CA THR A 184 30.01 11.12 2.79
C THR A 184 28.56 11.62 2.71
N GLU A 185 28.18 12.57 3.57
CA GLU A 185 26.89 13.24 3.53
C GLU A 185 26.71 14.06 2.25
N GLN A 186 27.77 14.72 1.78
CA GLN A 186 27.78 15.39 0.49
C GLN A 186 27.62 14.40 -0.66
N VAL A 187 28.30 13.25 -0.66
CA VAL A 187 28.11 12.20 -1.66
C VAL A 187 26.68 11.64 -1.60
N LYS A 188 26.14 11.42 -0.41
CA LYS A 188 24.74 11.01 -0.22
C LYS A 188 23.77 12.07 -0.75
N SER A 189 24.02 13.35 -0.48
CA SER A 189 23.25 14.48 -0.99
C SER A 189 23.37 14.56 -2.51
N ILE A 190 24.57 14.42 -3.08
CA ILE A 190 24.78 14.36 -4.53
C ILE A 190 24.01 13.19 -5.12
N ILE A 191 24.02 12.00 -4.51
CA ILE A 191 23.23 10.84 -4.95
C ILE A 191 21.73 11.12 -4.85
N GLN A 192 21.26 11.73 -3.75
CA GLN A 192 19.86 12.12 -3.59
C GLN A 192 19.46 13.16 -4.62
N THR A 193 20.29 14.17 -4.86
CA THR A 193 20.07 15.17 -5.90
C THR A 193 20.17 14.56 -7.28
N LEU A 194 21.03 13.56 -7.52
CA LEU A 194 21.15 12.84 -8.78
C LEU A 194 19.92 11.99 -9.04
N ASN A 195 19.44 11.27 -8.03
CA ASN A 195 18.19 10.52 -8.07
C ASN A 195 16.99 11.46 -8.21
N ALA A 196 17.04 12.62 -7.56
CA ALA A 196 16.03 13.65 -7.67
C ALA A 196 16.11 14.38 -9.01
N THR A 197 17.26 14.60 -9.65
CA THR A 197 17.40 15.23 -10.98
C THR A 197 17.13 14.23 -12.09
N GLN A 198 17.49 12.97 -11.92
CA GLN A 198 17.02 11.88 -12.76
C GLN A 198 15.51 11.67 -12.59
N GLY A 199 14.96 12.06 -11.44
CA GLY A 199 13.53 12.24 -11.21
C GLY A 199 12.97 13.56 -11.75
N ALA A 200 13.70 14.67 -11.69
CA ALA A 200 13.20 16.04 -11.80
C ALA A 200 13.47 16.71 -13.16
N GLU A 201 14.39 16.20 -13.97
CA GLU A 201 14.29 16.36 -15.43
C GLU A 201 12.96 15.77 -15.95
N PHE A 202 12.28 15.00 -15.10
CA PHE A 202 10.97 14.41 -15.29
C PHE A 202 9.83 14.97 -14.39
N GLU A 203 10.13 15.87 -13.45
CA GLU A 203 9.15 16.50 -12.54
C GLU A 203 8.78 17.92 -12.98
N THR A 204 8.49 18.14 -14.26
CA THR A 204 7.33 19.01 -14.53
C THR A 204 6.11 18.18 -14.15
N ALA A 205 5.65 18.37 -12.91
CA ALA A 205 4.71 17.55 -12.14
C ALA A 205 3.30 17.34 -12.74
N ASP A 206 3.09 17.58 -14.04
CA ASP A 206 1.84 17.31 -14.77
C ASP A 206 2.00 16.30 -15.93
N SER A 207 3.21 15.76 -16.15
CA SER A 207 3.39 14.74 -17.19
C SER A 207 4.58 13.83 -16.93
N MET A 208 4.52 12.97 -15.91
CA MET A 208 5.36 11.78 -15.95
C MET A 208 4.83 10.93 -17.13
N THR A 209 5.38 11.08 -18.34
CA THR A 209 4.95 10.27 -19.47
C THR A 209 5.11 8.79 -19.11
N PRO A 210 4.16 7.92 -19.52
CA PRO A 210 4.23 6.49 -19.25
C PRO A 210 5.54 5.82 -19.69
N PHE A 211 6.23 6.44 -20.66
CA PHE A 211 7.52 5.98 -21.14
C PHE A 211 8.61 6.07 -20.07
N ASP A 212 8.65 7.15 -19.30
CA ASP A 212 9.73 7.39 -18.32
C ASP A 212 9.52 6.61 -17.05
N VAL A 213 8.25 6.34 -16.70
CA VAL A 213 7.91 5.33 -15.72
C VAL A 213 8.43 3.96 -16.17
N ALA A 214 8.26 3.61 -17.45
CA ALA A 214 8.74 2.34 -17.99
C ALA A 214 10.27 2.25 -18.02
N VAL A 215 10.97 3.31 -18.42
CA VAL A 215 12.44 3.37 -18.40
C VAL A 215 12.98 3.22 -16.98
N ARG A 216 12.36 3.88 -15.99
CA ARG A 216 12.75 3.74 -14.57
C ARG A 216 12.51 2.33 -14.04
N ILE A 217 11.38 1.72 -14.38
CA ILE A 217 11.09 0.33 -14.02
C ILE A 217 12.14 -0.60 -14.65
N LEU A 218 12.49 -0.38 -15.92
CA LEU A 218 13.45 -1.20 -16.62
C LEU A 218 14.87 -1.05 -16.08
N ASP A 219 15.29 0.16 -15.71
CA ASP A 219 16.58 0.38 -15.02
C ASP A 219 16.62 -0.34 -13.66
N ASN A 220 15.54 -0.23 -12.87
CA ASN A 220 15.44 -0.94 -11.59
C ASN A 220 15.42 -2.47 -11.78
N GLN A 221 14.73 -2.96 -12.80
CA GLN A 221 14.71 -4.37 -13.18
C GLN A 221 16.08 -4.84 -13.65
N LEU A 222 16.81 -4.06 -14.43
CA LEU A 222 18.16 -4.38 -14.89
C LEU A 222 19.12 -4.47 -13.70
N ARG A 223 19.08 -3.49 -12.79
CA ARG A 223 19.88 -3.53 -11.56
C ARG A 223 19.54 -4.73 -10.69
N SER A 224 18.25 -5.05 -10.56
CA SER A 224 17.78 -6.24 -9.82
C SER A 224 18.26 -7.53 -10.47
N LEU A 225 18.25 -7.62 -11.80
CA LEU A 225 18.75 -8.78 -12.55
C LEU A 225 20.26 -8.93 -12.44
N MET A 226 21.02 -7.83 -12.56
CA MET A 226 22.47 -7.85 -12.35
C MET A 226 22.82 -8.29 -10.94
N TRP A 227 22.08 -7.81 -9.93
CA TRP A 227 22.26 -8.25 -8.55
C TRP A 227 21.94 -9.74 -8.35
N ILE A 228 20.85 -10.23 -8.97
CA ILE A 228 20.52 -11.66 -8.96
C ILE A 228 21.61 -12.49 -9.63
N ASP A 229 22.14 -12.05 -10.77
CA ASP A 229 23.21 -12.75 -11.49
C ASP A 229 24.50 -12.83 -10.65
N GLU A 230 24.90 -11.71 -10.04
CA GLU A 230 26.05 -11.67 -9.12
C GLU A 230 25.85 -12.62 -7.94
N LYS A 231 24.67 -12.61 -7.31
CA LYS A 231 24.35 -13.52 -6.19
C LYS A 231 24.22 -14.97 -6.60
N ALA A 232 23.69 -15.26 -7.79
CA ALA A 232 23.63 -16.62 -8.33
C ALA A 232 25.04 -17.15 -8.64
N ASN A 233 25.92 -16.30 -9.17
CA ASN A 233 27.30 -16.66 -9.42
C ASN A 233 28.08 -16.84 -8.11
N GLU A 234 27.83 -15.99 -7.10
CA GLU A 234 28.36 -16.17 -5.74
C GLU A 234 27.90 -17.51 -5.16
N PHE A 235 26.62 -17.85 -5.27
CA PHE A 235 26.06 -19.13 -4.80
C PHE A 235 26.64 -20.34 -5.56
N SER A 236 26.75 -20.24 -6.88
CA SER A 236 27.37 -21.25 -7.74
C SER A 236 28.84 -21.47 -7.35
N SER A 237 29.59 -20.39 -7.12
CA SER A 237 30.98 -20.45 -6.67
C SER A 237 31.09 -21.08 -5.28
N ARG A 238 30.15 -20.79 -4.37
CA ARG A 238 30.06 -21.42 -3.05
C ARG A 238 29.77 -22.91 -3.18
N ILE A 239 28.85 -23.33 -4.04
CA ILE A 239 28.56 -24.74 -4.33
C ILE A 239 29.79 -25.45 -4.91
N GLN A 240 30.49 -24.84 -5.88
CA GLN A 240 31.69 -25.43 -6.47
C GLN A 240 32.85 -25.51 -5.48
N ARG A 241 32.92 -24.56 -4.53
CA ARG A 241 33.87 -24.57 -3.43
C ARG A 241 33.51 -25.57 -2.33
N LEU A 242 32.28 -26.08 -2.26
CA LEU A 242 31.98 -27.23 -1.43
C LEU A 242 32.64 -28.45 -2.12
N PRO A 243 33.75 -28.98 -1.59
CA PRO A 243 34.25 -30.26 -2.07
C PRO A 243 33.17 -31.30 -1.73
N ASN A 244 33.06 -32.38 -2.51
CA ASN A 244 32.23 -33.54 -2.15
C ASN A 244 32.40 -33.88 -0.66
N ASN A 245 31.48 -33.41 0.19
CA ASN A 245 31.49 -33.71 1.63
C ASN A 245 31.24 -35.21 1.87
N SER A 246 30.92 -35.98 0.82
CA SER A 246 30.93 -37.44 0.84
C SER A 246 32.33 -38.04 0.71
N ALA A 247 33.27 -37.41 -0.02
CA ALA A 247 34.59 -37.99 -0.28
C ALA A 247 35.58 -37.81 0.88
N ALA A 248 35.37 -36.81 1.74
CA ALA A 248 36.13 -36.63 2.98
C ALA A 248 35.55 -37.46 4.14
N ALA A 249 34.23 -37.65 4.19
CA ALA A 249 33.57 -38.48 5.21
C ALA A 249 33.82 -40.00 5.02
N GLU A 250 34.00 -40.46 3.77
CA GLU A 250 34.22 -41.88 3.47
C GLU A 250 35.68 -42.34 3.69
N ARG A 251 36.64 -41.39 3.73
CA ARG A 251 38.05 -41.69 4.06
C ARG A 251 38.33 -41.87 5.55
N ASP A 252 37.46 -41.37 6.44
CA ASP A 252 37.60 -41.52 7.90
C ASP A 252 36.92 -42.81 8.43
N SER A 253 36.01 -43.41 7.66
CA SER A 253 35.41 -44.72 7.98
C SER A 253 36.29 -45.93 7.65
N GLY A 254 37.49 -45.71 7.11
CA GLY A 254 38.43 -46.75 6.66
C GLY A 254 39.51 -47.14 7.67
N MET A 255 39.40 -46.78 8.95
CA MET A 255 40.42 -47.10 9.95
C MET A 255 40.24 -48.56 10.46
N PRO A 256 41.17 -49.49 10.22
CA PRO A 256 41.00 -50.88 10.62
C PRO A 256 41.13 -51.01 12.14
N ARG A 257 40.11 -51.63 12.75
CA ARG A 257 40.09 -52.06 14.15
C ARG A 257 41.10 -53.19 14.37
N PHE A 258 42.33 -52.84 14.71
CA PHE A 258 43.25 -53.76 15.38
C PHE A 258 43.60 -53.18 16.75
N TRP A 259 43.82 -54.09 17.71
CA TRP A 259 44.10 -53.89 19.14
C TRP A 259 42.88 -53.90 20.07
N LEU A 260 42.22 -55.07 20.12
CA LEU A 260 41.79 -55.69 21.37
C LEU A 260 42.73 -56.88 21.64
N SER A 261 43.63 -56.75 22.62
CA SER A 261 44.16 -57.80 23.51
C SER A 261 44.98 -57.12 24.60
#